data_AF-A0AAX1UJC1-F1
#
_entry.id   AF-A0AAX1UJC1-F1
#
_cell.length_a   1.000
_cell.length_b   1.000
_cell.length_c   1.000
_cell.angle_alpha   90.00
_cell.angle_beta   90.00
_cell.angle_gamma   90.00
#
_symmetry.space_group_name_H-M   'P 1'
#
loop_
_entity.id
_entity.type
_entity.pdbx_description
1 polymer ?
#
loop_
_entity_poly.entity_id
_entity_poly.type
_entity_poly.pdbx_seq_one_letter_code
_entity_poly.pdbx_strand_id
1 'polypeptide(L)'
;MSTRSLAGRFFQTLFFEGAALALAVPLYALAFDARGGAALPILLAVSAAAFLWAALYRVLFDWFHWHLTRRPEALRAAGTGLLRRISGRATALLLTFPLLIWLGALGPREALLAALALAGLHAGLGVAAGFLRGRGRPTALC
;
A
#
# COMPACT_ATOMS: atom_id res chain seq x y z
N MET A 1 -13.33 -19.06 4.24
CA MET A 1 -14.15 -17.85 4.52
C MET A 1 -14.35 -17.09 3.21
N SER A 2 -15.61 -16.85 2.82
CA SER A 2 -15.95 -16.24 1.54
C SER A 2 -15.40 -14.81 1.44
N THR A 3 -14.47 -14.59 0.51
CA THR A 3 -13.89 -13.27 0.17
C THR A 3 -14.90 -12.33 -0.52
N ARG A 4 -16.18 -12.71 -0.60
CA ARG A 4 -17.25 -11.90 -1.21
C ARG A 4 -17.90 -10.90 -0.25
N SER A 5 -17.79 -11.06 1.07
CA SER A 5 -18.38 -10.09 2.02
C SER A 5 -17.46 -8.90 2.26
N LEU A 6 -18.04 -7.70 2.44
CA LEU A 6 -17.31 -6.48 2.80
C LEU A 6 -16.44 -6.69 4.06
N ALA A 7 -16.99 -7.40 5.05
CA ALA A 7 -16.26 -7.78 6.26
C ALA A 7 -15.02 -8.63 5.95
N GLY A 8 -15.13 -9.62 5.06
CA GLY A 8 -14.00 -10.44 4.64
C GLY A 8 -12.88 -9.63 3.97
N ARG A 9 -13.25 -8.61 3.16
CA ARG A 9 -12.27 -7.70 2.55
C ARG A 9 -11.61 -6.80 3.59
N PHE A 10 -12.36 -6.36 4.61
CA PHE A 10 -11.83 -5.54 5.70
C PHE A 10 -10.82 -6.32 6.55
N PHE A 11 -11.19 -7.52 7.03
CA PHE A 11 -10.27 -8.38 7.79
C PHE A 11 -9.02 -8.76 7.00
N GLN A 12 -9.18 -9.08 5.70
CA GLN A 12 -8.05 -9.38 4.84
C GLN A 12 -7.10 -8.18 4.74
N THR A 13 -7.66 -6.98 4.54
CA THR A 13 -6.87 -5.75 4.45
C THR A 13 -6.14 -5.48 5.76
N LEU A 14 -6.83 -5.57 6.89
CA LEU A 14 -6.26 -5.37 8.22
C LEU A 14 -5.15 -6.38 8.51
N PHE A 15 -5.32 -7.64 8.09
CA PHE A 15 -4.30 -8.68 8.27
C PHE A 15 -3.03 -8.38 7.46
N PHE A 16 -3.15 -7.98 6.20
CA PHE A 16 -1.97 -7.64 5.39
C PHE A 16 -1.29 -6.36 5.87
N GLU A 17 -2.06 -5.37 6.32
CA GLU A 17 -1.51 -4.13 6.91
C GLU A 17 -0.80 -4.44 8.23
N GLY A 18 -1.40 -5.26 9.08
CA GLY A 18 -0.80 -5.73 10.33
C GLY A 18 0.47 -6.55 10.10
N ALA A 19 0.48 -7.43 9.10
CA ALA A 19 1.67 -8.18 8.71
C ALA A 19 2.78 -7.26 8.15
N ALA A 20 2.42 -6.24 7.38
CA ALA A 20 3.36 -5.23 6.89
C ALA A 20 4.00 -4.48 8.07
N LEU A 21 3.19 -4.02 9.03
CA LEU A 21 3.66 -3.37 10.25
C LEU A 21 4.54 -4.28 11.10
N ALA A 22 4.12 -5.53 11.32
CA ALA A 22 4.88 -6.52 12.10
C ALA A 22 6.27 -6.80 11.51
N LEU A 23 6.44 -6.68 10.19
CA LEU A 23 7.73 -6.77 9.52
C LEU A 23 8.48 -5.43 9.51
N ALA A 24 7.78 -4.32 9.30
CA ALA A 24 8.37 -2.99 9.19
C ALA A 24 8.95 -2.48 10.53
N VAL A 25 8.26 -2.72 11.66
CA VAL A 25 8.71 -2.26 12.98
C VAL A 25 10.10 -2.80 13.36
N PRO A 26 10.36 -4.13 13.34
CA PRO A 26 11.68 -4.64 13.69
C PRO A 26 12.74 -4.22 12.67
N LEU A 27 12.42 -4.16 11.37
CA LEU A 27 13.36 -3.71 10.35
C LEU A 27 13.77 -2.25 10.55
N TYR A 28 12.82 -1.38 10.89
CA TYR A 28 13.09 0.03 11.19
C TYR A 28 13.89 0.18 12.48
N ALA A 29 13.54 -0.54 13.53
CA ALA A 29 14.27 -0.52 14.80
C ALA A 29 15.73 -0.97 14.61
N LEU A 30 15.96 -2.03 13.82
CA LEU A 30 17.31 -2.51 13.49
C LEU A 30 18.09 -1.53 12.61
N ALA A 31 17.44 -0.87 11.64
CA ALA A 31 18.10 0.02 10.70
C ALA A 31 18.52 1.37 11.31
N PHE A 32 17.76 1.85 12.30
CA PHE A 32 17.92 3.22 12.85
C PHE A 32 18.27 3.23 14.34
N ASP A 33 18.63 2.08 14.91
CA ASP A 33 18.93 1.88 16.35
C ASP A 33 17.87 2.49 17.29
N ALA A 34 16.63 2.56 16.80
CA ALA A 34 15.52 3.16 17.51
C ALA A 34 14.95 2.13 18.49
N ARG A 35 14.74 2.52 19.76
CA ARG A 35 13.97 1.71 20.71
C ARG A 35 12.62 1.37 20.07
N GLY A 36 12.29 0.09 19.93
CA GLY A 36 11.11 -0.37 19.18
C GLY A 36 9.78 0.28 19.60
N GLY A 37 9.67 0.72 20.86
CA GLY A 37 8.51 1.47 21.36
C GLY A 37 8.33 2.87 20.75
N ALA A 38 9.40 3.53 20.31
CA ALA A 38 9.34 4.80 19.60
C ALA A 38 9.08 4.60 18.09
N ALA A 39 9.57 3.50 17.51
CA ALA A 39 9.37 3.19 16.09
C ALA A 39 7.92 2.83 15.74
N LEU A 40 7.21 2.16 16.65
CA LEU A 40 5.84 1.69 16.43
C LEU A 40 4.84 2.83 16.13
N PRO A 41 4.72 3.92 16.91
CA PRO A 41 3.78 5.01 16.60
C PRO A 41 4.12 5.73 15.29
N ILE A 42 5.41 5.89 14.97
CA ILE A 42 5.86 6.51 13.72
C ILE A 42 5.40 5.67 12.53
N LEU A 43 5.73 4.38 12.53
CA LEU A 43 5.37 3.48 11.44
C LEU A 43 3.87 3.26 11.34
N LEU A 44 3.16 3.24 12.46
CA LEU A 44 1.70 3.17 12.47
C LEU A 44 1.09 4.40 11.79
N ALA A 45 1.56 5.60 12.10
CA ALA A 45 1.10 6.84 11.48
C ALA A 45 1.41 6.87 9.98
N VAL A 46 2.61 6.47 9.58
CA VAL A 46 3.05 6.40 8.17
C VAL A 46 2.22 5.35 7.41
N SER A 47 2.00 4.17 7.97
CA SER A 47 1.18 3.11 7.35
C SER A 47 -0.27 3.55 7.21
N ALA A 48 -0.86 4.14 8.26
CA ALA A 48 -2.22 4.67 8.21
C ALA A 48 -2.38 5.75 7.13
N ALA A 49 -1.41 6.67 7.02
CA ALA A 49 -1.39 7.70 5.98
C ALA A 49 -1.27 7.09 4.58
N ALA A 50 -0.37 6.12 4.37
CA ALA A 50 -0.20 5.40 3.12
C ALA A 50 -1.47 4.63 2.72
N PHE A 51 -2.11 3.97 3.70
CA PHE A 51 -3.35 3.23 3.51
C PHE A 51 -4.51 4.14 3.11
N LEU A 52 -4.69 5.24 3.84
CA LEU A 52 -5.73 6.23 3.56
C LEU A 52 -5.49 6.88 2.18
N TRP A 53 -4.23 7.22 1.88
CA TRP A 53 -3.86 7.75 0.58
C TRP A 53 -4.13 6.75 -0.54
N ALA A 54 -3.80 5.46 -0.36
CA ALA A 54 -4.09 4.44 -1.36
C ALA A 54 -5.59 4.30 -1.63
N ALA A 55 -6.44 4.41 -0.61
CA ALA A 55 -7.88 4.41 -0.78
C ALA A 55 -8.37 5.65 -1.54
N LEU A 56 -7.90 6.82 -1.13
CA LEU A 56 -8.25 8.11 -1.74
C LEU A 56 -7.78 8.19 -3.19
N TYR A 57 -6.54 7.76 -3.47
CA TYR A 57 -5.94 7.76 -4.80
C TYR A 57 -6.75 6.93 -5.80
N ARG A 58 -7.28 5.77 -5.39
CA ARG A 58 -8.15 4.96 -6.25
C ARG A 58 -9.39 5.74 -6.66
N VAL A 59 -10.06 6.37 -5.68
CA VAL A 59 -11.27 7.16 -5.92
C VAL A 59 -10.96 8.35 -6.83
N LEU A 60 -9.90 9.11 -6.54
CA LEU A 60 -9.45 10.24 -7.35
C LEU A 60 -9.12 9.81 -8.78
N PHE A 61 -8.38 8.72 -8.95
CA PHE A 61 -8.00 8.22 -10.26
C PHE A 61 -9.24 7.75 -11.05
N ASP A 62 -10.15 7.05 -10.40
CA ASP A 62 -11.37 6.57 -11.05
C ASP A 62 -12.29 7.73 -11.46
N TRP A 63 -12.41 8.75 -10.61
CA TRP A 63 -13.14 9.99 -10.89
C TRP A 63 -12.51 10.75 -12.07
N PHE A 64 -11.19 10.96 -12.04
CA PHE A 64 -10.47 11.64 -13.11
C PHE A 64 -10.57 10.88 -14.44
N HIS A 65 -10.34 9.57 -14.41
CA HIS A 65 -10.45 8.72 -15.60
C HIS A 65 -11.87 8.70 -16.17
N TRP A 66 -12.90 8.70 -15.31
CA TRP A 66 -14.29 8.80 -15.73
C TRP A 66 -14.56 10.10 -16.48
N HIS A 67 -14.08 11.24 -15.96
CA HIS A 67 -14.28 12.54 -16.62
C HIS A 67 -13.53 12.66 -17.94
N LEU A 68 -12.33 12.09 -18.07
CA LEU A 68 -11.57 12.17 -19.32
C LEU A 68 -12.08 11.22 -20.42
N THR A 69 -12.44 10.00 -20.07
CA THR A 69 -12.71 8.96 -21.08
C THR A 69 -14.17 8.56 -21.18
N ARG A 70 -14.98 8.84 -20.14
CA ARG A 70 -16.34 8.31 -19.95
C ARG A 70 -16.46 6.79 -20.16
N ARG A 71 -15.35 6.06 -20.01
CA ARG A 71 -15.33 4.60 -20.15
C ARG A 71 -15.47 3.93 -18.79
N PRO A 72 -16.38 2.94 -18.65
CA PRO A 72 -16.48 2.13 -17.44
C PRO A 72 -15.22 1.26 -17.26
N GLU A 73 -14.98 0.79 -16.03
CA GLU A 73 -13.77 0.03 -15.66
C GLU A 73 -13.52 -1.19 -16.56
N ALA A 74 -14.59 -1.85 -17.03
CA ALA A 74 -14.52 -3.03 -17.89
C ALA A 74 -13.90 -2.77 -19.27
N LEU A 75 -13.86 -1.51 -19.74
CA LEU A 75 -13.36 -1.12 -21.06
C LEU A 75 -12.02 -0.38 -20.99
N ARG A 76 -11.36 -0.39 -19.83
CA ARG A 76 -10.05 0.28 -19.66
C ARG A 76 -8.94 -0.53 -20.32
N ALA A 77 -8.04 0.15 -21.00
CA ALA A 77 -6.84 -0.46 -21.56
C ALA A 77 -5.98 -1.06 -20.44
N ALA A 78 -5.29 -2.17 -20.73
CA ALA A 78 -4.41 -2.84 -19.78
C ALA A 78 -3.33 -1.88 -19.19
N GLY A 79 -2.85 -0.93 -20.00
CA GLY A 79 -1.88 0.09 -19.60
C GLY A 79 -2.39 1.03 -18.49
N THR A 80 -3.69 1.34 -18.44
CA THR A 80 -4.28 2.21 -17.42
C THR A 80 -4.13 1.61 -16.02
N GLY A 81 -4.23 0.28 -15.91
CA GLY A 81 -4.05 -0.43 -14.65
C GLY A 81 -2.62 -0.32 -14.12
N LEU A 82 -1.62 -0.37 -15.02
CA LEU A 82 -0.22 -0.18 -14.66
C LEU A 82 0.05 1.26 -14.26
N LEU A 83 -0.44 2.23 -15.05
CA LEU A 83 -0.30 3.65 -14.76
C LEU A 83 -0.83 3.98 -13.37
N ARG A 84 -2.08 3.59 -13.06
CA ARG A 84 -2.71 3.79 -11.75
C ARG A 84 -1.86 3.26 -10.60
N ARG A 85 -1.28 2.06 -10.77
CA ARG A 85 -0.44 1.42 -9.75
C ARG A 85 0.90 2.14 -9.54
N ILE A 86 1.53 2.60 -10.61
CA ILE A 86 2.82 3.33 -10.54
C ILE A 86 2.59 4.71 -9.95
N SER A 87 1.62 5.47 -10.48
CA SER A 87 1.31 6.82 -10.01
C SER A 87 0.82 6.84 -8.56
N GLY A 88 0.03 5.85 -8.15
CA GLY A 88 -0.42 5.73 -6.76
C GLY A 88 0.73 5.45 -5.80
N ARG A 89 1.71 4.64 -6.21
CA ARG A 89 2.92 4.38 -5.42
C ARG A 89 3.85 5.59 -5.37
N ALA A 90 4.05 6.28 -6.49
CA ALA A 90 4.87 7.48 -6.55
C ALA A 90 4.32 8.59 -5.63
N THR A 91 3.02 8.84 -5.68
CA THR A 91 2.38 9.83 -4.79
C THR A 91 2.36 9.39 -3.32
N ALA A 92 2.20 8.08 -3.04
CA ALA A 92 2.33 7.56 -1.69
C ALA A 92 3.75 7.79 -1.13
N LEU A 93 4.80 7.56 -1.93
CA LEU A 93 6.20 7.84 -1.54
C LEU A 93 6.41 9.33 -1.23
N LEU A 94 5.87 10.21 -2.07
CA LEU A 94 5.96 11.66 -1.85
C LEU A 94 5.23 12.10 -0.57
N LEU A 95 4.21 11.35 -0.14
CA LEU A 95 3.47 11.61 1.09
C LEU A 95 4.16 11.02 2.33
N THR A 96 4.67 9.79 2.25
CA THR A 96 5.31 9.12 3.39
C THR A 96 6.72 9.63 3.67
N PHE A 97 7.43 10.11 2.66
CA PHE A 97 8.78 10.68 2.79
C PHE A 97 8.86 11.85 3.80
N PRO A 98 8.07 12.94 3.68
CA PRO A 98 8.12 14.05 4.63
C PRO A 98 7.64 13.63 6.03
N LEU A 99 6.68 12.70 6.11
CA LEU A 99 6.22 12.12 7.37
C LEU A 99 7.36 11.40 8.12
N LEU A 100 8.21 10.66 7.40
CA LEU A 100 9.37 9.99 7.98
C LEU A 100 10.46 10.96 8.45
N ILE A 101 10.64 12.09 7.76
CA ILE A 101 11.55 13.15 8.22
C ILE A 101 11.00 13.78 9.50
N TRP A 102 9.73 14.17 9.50
CA TRP A 102 9.11 14.90 10.62
C TRP A 102 8.89 14.03 11.87
N LEU A 103 8.33 12.83 11.70
CA LEU A 103 7.98 11.95 12.81
C LEU A 103 9.15 11.02 13.19
N GLY A 104 9.94 10.60 12.19
CA GLY A 104 11.06 9.69 12.39
C GLY A 104 12.36 10.37 12.79
N ALA A 105 12.43 11.72 12.72
CA ALA A 105 13.66 12.49 12.88
C ALA A 105 14.82 11.98 11.99
N LEU A 106 14.48 11.36 10.85
CA LEU A 106 15.45 10.77 9.94
C LEU A 106 16.07 11.82 9.03
N GLY A 107 17.33 11.61 8.65
CA GLY A 107 17.95 12.38 7.59
C GLY A 107 17.23 12.17 6.24
N PRO A 108 17.32 13.11 5.27
CA PRO A 108 16.62 12.99 3.98
C PRO A 108 16.96 11.70 3.22
N ARG A 109 18.22 11.27 3.27
CA ARG A 109 18.66 10.01 2.63
C ARG A 109 18.04 8.79 3.29
N GLU A 110 18.02 8.76 4.61
CA GLU A 110 17.48 7.67 5.42
C GLU A 110 15.96 7.56 5.27
N ALA A 111 15.26 8.70 5.32
CA ALA A 111 13.82 8.77 5.08
C ALA A 111 13.45 8.28 3.67
N LEU A 112 14.27 8.59 2.65
CA LEU A 112 14.04 8.09 1.29
C LEU A 112 14.18 6.57 1.21
N LEU A 113 15.24 6.02 1.80
CA LEU A 113 15.47 4.58 1.83
C LEU A 113 14.37 3.85 2.62
N ALA A 114 13.97 4.39 3.77
CA ALA A 114 12.87 3.87 4.56
C ALA A 114 11.54 3.91 3.78
N ALA A 115 11.24 5.03 3.11
CA ALA A 115 10.03 5.17 2.29
C ALA A 115 10.02 4.14 1.14
N LEU A 116 11.16 3.96 0.45
CA LEU A 116 11.31 2.97 -0.62
C LEU A 116 11.17 1.54 -0.10
N ALA A 117 11.78 1.22 1.04
CA ALA A 117 11.66 -0.10 1.67
C ALA A 117 10.21 -0.40 2.06
N LEU A 118 9.51 0.57 2.66
CA LEU A 118 8.11 0.43 3.05
C LEU A 118 7.20 0.23 1.83
N ALA A 119 7.44 0.99 0.76
CA ALA A 119 6.70 0.87 -0.50
C ALA A 119 6.98 -0.49 -1.18
N GLY A 120 8.22 -0.97 -1.14
CA GLY A 120 8.60 -2.30 -1.62
C GLY A 120 7.90 -3.42 -0.85
N LEU A 121 7.90 -3.34 0.48
CA LEU A 121 7.21 -4.30 1.35
C LEU A 121 5.71 -4.35 1.06
N HIS A 122 5.05 -3.20 0.95
CA HIS A 122 3.63 -3.11 0.59
C HIS A 122 3.35 -3.67 -0.81
N ALA A 123 4.23 -3.39 -1.79
CA ALA A 123 4.10 -3.95 -3.13
C ALA A 123 4.22 -5.48 -3.13
N GLY A 124 5.20 -6.03 -2.40
CA GLY A 124 5.42 -7.46 -2.25
C GLY A 124 4.21 -8.17 -1.61
N LEU A 125 3.70 -7.63 -0.50
CA LEU A 125 2.49 -8.15 0.16
C LEU A 125 1.26 -8.05 -0.75
N GLY A 126 1.14 -6.97 -1.52
CA GLY A 126 0.07 -6.81 -2.50
C GLY A 126 0.11 -7.87 -3.61
N VAL A 127 1.30 -8.22 -4.11
CA VAL A 127 1.51 -9.29 -5.10
C VAL A 127 1.18 -10.65 -4.46
N ALA A 128 1.67 -10.92 -3.25
CA ALA A 128 1.37 -12.16 -2.53
C ALA A 128 -0.15 -12.32 -2.29
N ALA A 129 -0.83 -11.26 -1.85
CA ALA A 129 -2.28 -11.23 -1.69
C ALA A 129 -3.04 -11.42 -3.01
N GLY A 130 -2.50 -10.91 -4.12
CA GLY A 130 -3.02 -11.16 -5.47
C GLY A 130 -2.89 -12.63 -5.87
N PHE A 131 -1.72 -13.22 -5.65
CA PHE A 131 -1.43 -14.62 -5.96
C PHE A 131 -2.29 -15.59 -5.13
N LEU A 132 -2.43 -15.33 -3.83
CA LEU A 132 -3.30 -16.11 -2.93
C LEU A 132 -4.78 -16.06 -3.37
N ARG A 133 -5.24 -14.91 -3.89
CA ARG A 133 -6.60 -14.79 -4.46
C ARG A 133 -6.74 -15.50 -5.80
N GLY A 134 -5.69 -15.54 -6.62
CA GLY A 134 -5.65 -16.24 -7.90
C GLY A 134 -5.81 -17.76 -7.75
N ARG A 135 -5.20 -18.36 -6.71
CA ARG A 135 -5.33 -19.80 -6.42
C ARG A 135 -6.74 -20.26 -6.01
N GLY A 136 -7.61 -19.35 -5.59
CA GLY A 136 -8.99 -19.66 -5.17
C GLY A 136 -10.03 -19.59 -6.27
N ARG A 137 -9.66 -19.27 -7.52
CA ARG A 137 -10.57 -19.37 -8.67
C ARG A 137 -10.42 -20.77 -9.25
N PRO A 138 -11.41 -21.68 -9.12
CA PRO A 138 -11.45 -22.82 -10.01
C PRO A 138 -11.43 -22.26 -11.43
N THR A 139 -10.48 -22.72 -12.24
CA THR A 139 -10.57 -22.65 -13.69
C THR A 139 -11.85 -23.38 -14.08
N ALA A 140 -12.97 -22.66 -14.11
CA ALA A 140 -14.11 -23.04 -14.90
C ALA A 140 -13.66 -22.83 -16.36
N LEU A 141 -12.90 -23.81 -16.85
CA LEU A 141 -12.77 -24.09 -18.26
C LEU A 141 -14.16 -24.55 -18.71
N CYS A 142 -14.86 -23.66 -19.40
CA CYS A 142 -15.87 -24.07 -20.38
C CYS A 142 -15.16 -24.71 -21.56
#